data_AF-A0A9Q5VCG8-F1
#
_entry.id   AF-A0A9Q5VCG8-F1
#
_cell.length_a   1.000
_cell.length_b   1.000
_cell.length_c   1.000
_cell.angle_alpha   90.00
_cell.angle_beta   90.00
_cell.angle_gamma   90.00
#
_symmetry.space_group_name_H-M   'P 1'
#
loop_
_entity.id
_entity.type
_entity.pdbx_description
1 polymer ?
#
loop_
_entity_poly.entity_id
_entity_poly.type
_entity_poly.pdbx_seq_one_letter_code
_entity_poly.pdbx_strand_id
1 'polypeptide(L)'
;MSYNFKGYLEELSKRCYQVIADPGADADLVDENKALLIKITDTEEVYDGFLSLNEANVTKTLTINEDPNEALYSTFAVWLLTEKKKRGHLDLAEDHENIASLLAGIQPIELKQTHFLDNAFEMVYMFERELLQLEN
;
A
#
# COMPACT_ATOMS: atom_id res chain seq x y z
N MET A 1 4.25 8.09 17.38
CA MET A 1 4.84 7.67 16.09
C MET A 1 3.89 8.12 15.01
N SER A 2 4.37 8.77 13.97
CA SER A 2 3.58 9.11 12.79
C SER A 2 3.17 7.79 12.13
N TYR A 3 1.90 7.43 12.24
CA TYR A 3 1.37 6.19 11.68
C TYR A 3 1.36 6.33 10.16
N ASN A 4 2.34 5.71 9.49
CA ASN A 4 2.48 5.75 8.03
C ASN A 4 2.44 4.32 7.47
N PHE A 5 2.15 4.20 6.18
CA PHE A 5 1.91 2.90 5.53
C PHE A 5 3.07 1.92 5.69
N LYS A 6 4.32 2.39 5.57
CA LYS A 6 5.50 1.55 5.77
C LYS A 6 5.58 1.01 7.21
N GLY A 7 5.40 1.88 8.20
CA GLY A 7 5.38 1.49 9.61
C GLY A 7 4.25 0.52 9.93
N TYR A 8 3.09 0.67 9.27
CA TYR A 8 1.99 -0.29 9.36
C TYR A 8 2.38 -1.68 8.85
N LEU A 9 2.97 -1.78 7.65
CA LEU A 9 3.43 -3.05 7.10
C LEU A 9 4.47 -3.73 8.01
N GLU A 10 5.43 -2.96 8.53
CA GLU A 10 6.45 -3.48 9.45
C GLU A 10 5.83 -4.03 10.75
N GLU A 11 4.86 -3.31 11.32
CA GLU A 11 4.20 -3.74 12.55
C GLU A 11 3.31 -4.97 12.31
N LEU A 12 2.58 -5.01 11.21
CA LEU A 12 1.77 -6.16 10.84
C LEU A 12 2.63 -7.40 10.58
N SER A 13 3.77 -7.22 9.90
CA SER A 13 4.76 -8.28 9.67
C SER A 13 5.27 -8.87 10.98
N LYS A 14 5.64 -8.02 11.95
CA LYS A 14 6.07 -8.45 13.29
C LYS A 14 5.00 -9.28 13.98
N ARG A 15 3.73 -8.86 13.94
CA ARG A 15 2.61 -9.60 14.53
C ARG A 15 2.45 -10.98 13.88
N CYS A 16 2.56 -11.06 12.56
CA CYS A 16 2.50 -12.34 11.85
C CYS A 16 3.61 -13.29 12.30
N TYR A 17 4.85 -12.80 12.39
CA TYR A 17 5.98 -13.62 12.87
C TYR A 17 5.79 -14.10 14.31
N GLN A 18 5.23 -13.27 15.18
CA GLN A 18 4.94 -13.66 16.57
C GLN A 18 3.93 -14.81 16.62
N VAL A 19 2.87 -14.75 15.83
CA VAL A 19 1.86 -15.82 15.74
C VAL A 19 2.45 -17.10 15.16
N ILE A 20 3.25 -17.00 14.08
CA ILE A 20 3.88 -18.15 13.44
C ILE A 20 4.89 -18.84 14.37
N ALA A 21 5.58 -18.06 15.21
CA ALA A 21 6.55 -18.57 16.16
C ALA A 21 5.91 -19.11 17.46
N ASP A 22 4.62 -18.87 17.68
CA ASP A 22 3.92 -19.34 18.88
C ASP A 22 3.60 -20.84 18.78
N PRO A 23 4.22 -21.70 19.62
CA PRO A 23 3.96 -23.14 19.59
C PRO A 23 2.55 -23.51 20.06
N GLY A 24 1.82 -22.58 20.68
CA GLY A 24 0.44 -22.75 21.11
C GLY A 24 -0.60 -22.26 20.09
N ALA A 25 -0.18 -21.64 18.99
CA ALA A 25 -1.09 -21.17 17.96
C ALA A 25 -1.76 -22.33 17.21
N ASP A 26 -3.02 -22.13 16.86
CA ASP A 26 -3.75 -23.05 15.99
C ASP A 26 -3.13 -23.10 14.58
N ALA A 27 -3.15 -24.27 13.94
CA ALA A 27 -2.52 -24.46 12.65
C ALA A 27 -3.13 -23.57 11.55
N ASP A 28 -4.45 -23.36 11.57
CA ASP A 28 -5.13 -22.50 10.60
C ASP A 28 -4.69 -21.05 10.79
N LEU A 29 -4.59 -20.59 12.04
CA LEU A 29 -4.10 -19.25 12.36
C LEU A 29 -2.65 -19.03 11.90
N VAL A 30 -1.79 -20.02 12.07
CA VAL A 30 -0.40 -19.97 11.57
C VAL A 30 -0.38 -19.85 10.04
N ASP A 31 -1.21 -20.63 9.34
CA ASP A 31 -1.24 -20.61 7.88
C ASP A 31 -1.86 -19.32 7.33
N GLU A 32 -2.88 -18.76 7.99
CA GLU A 32 -3.40 -17.42 7.69
C GLU A 32 -2.32 -16.35 7.82
N ASN A 33 -1.50 -16.40 8.87
CA ASN A 33 -0.43 -15.42 9.09
C ASN A 33 0.73 -15.59 8.10
N LYS A 34 1.03 -16.81 7.64
CA LYS A 34 1.99 -17.02 6.54
C LYS A 34 1.47 -16.45 5.23
N ALA A 35 0.18 -16.68 4.92
CA ALA A 35 -0.45 -16.11 3.74
C ALA A 35 -0.45 -14.58 3.79
N LEU A 36 -0.72 -13.99 4.96
CA LEU A 36 -0.65 -12.55 5.17
C LEU A 36 0.78 -12.01 5.00
N LEU A 37 1.81 -12.70 5.50
CA LEU A 37 3.20 -12.31 5.28
C LEU A 37 3.57 -12.23 3.80
N ILE A 38 3.11 -13.19 2.98
CA ILE A 38 3.33 -13.15 1.53
C ILE A 38 2.74 -11.86 0.94
N LYS A 39 1.50 -11.52 1.33
CA LYS A 39 0.85 -10.29 0.87
C LYS A 39 1.61 -9.03 1.30
N ILE A 40 2.11 -9.01 2.53
CA ILE A 40 2.92 -7.90 3.05
C ILE A 40 4.20 -7.75 2.22
N THR A 41 4.95 -8.85 2.00
CA THR A 41 6.19 -8.81 1.22
C THR A 41 5.97 -8.37 -0.23
N ASP A 42 4.90 -8.86 -0.87
CA ASP A 42 4.55 -8.42 -2.22
C ASP A 42 4.19 -6.93 -2.24
N THR A 43 3.50 -6.44 -1.21
CA THR A 43 3.14 -5.02 -1.06
C THR A 43 4.36 -4.15 -0.82
N GLU A 44 5.30 -4.59 0.03
CA GLU A 44 6.56 -3.91 0.27
C GLU A 44 7.35 -3.76 -1.03
N GLU A 45 7.41 -4.81 -1.86
CA GLU A 45 8.07 -4.74 -3.16
C GLU A 45 7.41 -3.70 -4.09
N VAL A 46 6.07 -3.69 -4.15
CA VAL A 46 5.33 -2.72 -4.97
C VAL A 46 5.53 -1.30 -4.47
N TYR A 47 5.50 -1.08 -3.14
CA TYR A 47 5.64 0.24 -2.54
C TYR A 47 7.07 0.77 -2.61
N ASP A 48 8.08 -0.04 -2.31
CA ASP A 48 9.48 0.35 -2.45
C ASP A 48 9.82 0.60 -3.94
N GLY A 49 9.27 -0.22 -4.85
CA GLY A 49 9.35 0.03 -6.30
C GLY A 49 8.75 1.39 -6.68
N PHE A 50 7.60 1.74 -6.10
CA PHE A 50 6.95 3.04 -6.33
C PHE A 50 7.85 4.19 -5.86
N LEU A 51 8.32 4.11 -4.61
CA LEU A 51 9.15 5.15 -4.00
C LEU A 51 10.44 5.36 -4.81
N SER A 52 11.11 4.28 -5.21
CA SER A 52 12.37 4.35 -5.95
C SER A 52 12.29 5.17 -7.25
N LEU A 53 11.12 5.19 -7.90
CA LEU A 53 10.88 5.90 -9.15
C LEU A 53 10.23 7.27 -8.95
N ASN A 54 9.41 7.41 -7.90
CA ASN A 54 8.44 8.50 -7.82
C ASN A 54 8.62 9.43 -6.62
N GLU A 55 9.39 9.06 -5.60
CA GLU A 55 9.51 9.84 -4.36
C GLU A 55 9.95 11.29 -4.63
N ALA A 56 10.97 11.48 -5.46
CA ALA A 56 11.45 12.83 -5.82
C ALA A 56 10.39 13.65 -6.56
N ASN A 57 9.55 13.01 -7.38
CA ASN A 57 8.49 13.69 -8.12
C ASN A 57 7.30 14.07 -7.26
N VAL A 58 6.95 13.24 -6.27
CA VAL A 58 5.87 13.55 -5.31
C VAL A 58 6.33 14.63 -4.34
N THR A 59 7.56 14.53 -3.84
CA THR A 59 8.07 15.47 -2.83
C THR A 59 8.37 16.87 -3.38
N LYS A 60 8.76 17.00 -4.66
CA LYS A 60 9.02 18.32 -5.27
C LYS A 60 7.76 19.19 -5.41
N THR A 61 6.58 18.57 -5.43
CA THR A 61 5.30 19.28 -5.61
C THR A 61 4.68 19.70 -4.28
N LEU A 62 5.29 19.30 -3.15
CA LEU A 62 4.80 19.64 -1.83
C LEU A 62 5.08 21.09 -1.46
N THR A 63 4.09 21.68 -0.81
CA THR A 63 4.20 22.91 -0.06
C THR A 63 4.85 22.65 1.31
N ILE A 64 5.31 23.71 1.98
CA ILE A 64 6.04 23.64 3.27
C ILE A 64 5.25 22.97 4.40
N ASN A 65 3.91 22.90 4.29
CA ASN A 65 3.04 22.38 5.35
C ASN A 65 2.52 20.96 5.10
N GLU A 66 2.81 20.35 3.94
CA GLU A 66 2.34 19.00 3.63
C GLU A 66 3.28 17.94 4.22
N ASP A 67 2.72 16.86 4.79
CA ASP A 67 3.51 15.72 5.26
C ASP A 67 3.95 14.87 4.05
N PRO A 68 5.26 14.71 3.82
CA PRO A 68 5.76 13.90 2.72
C PRO A 68 5.26 12.45 2.75
N ASN A 69 5.10 11.85 3.92
CA ASN A 69 4.66 10.46 4.03
C ASN A 69 3.20 10.29 3.61
N GLU A 70 2.35 11.25 3.99
CA GLU A 70 0.93 11.25 3.63
C GLU A 70 0.76 11.47 2.12
N ALA A 71 1.54 12.38 1.53
CA ALA A 71 1.51 12.62 0.09
C ALA A 71 2.03 11.42 -0.72
N LEU A 72 3.12 10.79 -0.28
CA LEU A 72 3.67 9.58 -0.91
C LEU A 72 2.68 8.43 -0.85
N TYR A 73 2.08 8.21 0.32
CA TYR A 73 1.06 7.19 0.50
C TYR A 73 -0.19 7.47 -0.35
N SER A 74 -0.73 8.69 -0.32
CA SER A 74 -1.92 9.05 -1.07
C SER A 74 -1.72 8.91 -2.58
N THR A 75 -0.55 9.35 -3.08
CA THR A 75 -0.21 9.18 -4.50
C THR A 75 -0.07 7.71 -4.87
N PHE A 76 0.55 6.91 -4.00
CA PHE A 76 0.66 5.46 -4.19
C PHE A 76 -0.71 4.78 -4.24
N ALA A 77 -1.61 5.08 -3.31
CA ALA A 77 -2.95 4.51 -3.26
C ALA A 77 -3.76 4.86 -4.52
N VAL A 78 -3.69 6.11 -4.99
CA VAL A 78 -4.36 6.55 -6.23
C VAL A 78 -3.74 5.91 -7.47
N TRP A 79 -2.42 5.76 -7.51
CA TRP A 79 -1.75 5.02 -8.58
C TRP A 79 -2.23 3.57 -8.63
N LEU A 80 -2.29 2.91 -7.48
CA LEU A 80 -2.74 1.52 -7.34
C LEU A 80 -4.19 1.32 -7.79
N LEU A 81 -5.09 2.23 -7.39
CA LEU A 81 -6.48 2.28 -7.86
C LEU A 81 -6.56 2.42 -9.39
N THR A 82 -5.72 3.26 -9.97
CA THR A 82 -5.67 3.48 -11.42
C THR A 82 -5.18 2.22 -12.14
N GLU A 83 -4.16 1.55 -11.63
CA GLU A 83 -3.68 0.27 -12.18
C GLU A 83 -4.73 -0.84 -12.08
N LYS A 84 -5.50 -0.88 -10.99
CA LYS A 84 -6.65 -1.81 -10.85
C LYS A 84 -7.75 -1.55 -11.88
N LYS A 85 -8.10 -0.28 -12.10
CA LYS A 85 -9.10 0.12 -13.10
C LYS A 85 -8.63 -0.25 -14.51
N LYS A 86 -7.37 0.02 -14.88
CA LYS A 86 -6.81 -0.34 -16.20
C LYS A 86 -6.90 -1.84 -16.50
N ARG A 87 -6.82 -2.68 -15.48
CA ARG A 87 -6.92 -4.14 -15.58
C ARG A 87 -8.35 -4.67 -15.56
N GLY A 88 -9.36 -3.79 -15.44
CA GLY A 88 -10.77 -4.16 -15.42
C GLY A 88 -11.26 -4.73 -14.08
N HIS A 89 -10.49 -4.53 -13.00
CA HIS A 89 -10.85 -5.06 -11.68
C HIS A 89 -11.72 -4.10 -10.84
N LEU A 90 -11.90 -2.85 -11.28
CA LEU A 90 -12.72 -1.85 -10.58
C LEU A 90 -13.49 -0.98 -11.59
N ASP A 91 -14.79 -0.79 -11.34
CA ASP A 91 -15.64 0.15 -12.06
C ASP A 91 -15.83 1.40 -11.19
N LEU A 92 -14.89 2.35 -11.31
CA LEU A 92 -14.94 3.62 -10.58
C LEU A 92 -15.46 4.73 -11.50
N ALA A 93 -16.47 5.46 -11.02
CA ALA A 93 -16.97 6.67 -11.65
C ALA A 93 -15.83 7.67 -11.88
N GLU A 94 -15.89 8.37 -13.00
CA GLU A 94 -14.83 9.22 -13.53
C GLU A 94 -14.67 10.51 -12.73
N ASP A 95 -13.81 10.54 -11.72
CA ASP A 95 -13.27 11.80 -11.19
C ASP A 95 -11.86 12.03 -11.77
N HIS A 96 -11.81 12.24 -13.09
CA HIS A 96 -10.60 12.11 -13.89
C HIS A 96 -9.59 13.24 -13.72
N GLU A 97 -10.04 14.45 -13.40
CA GLU A 97 -9.18 15.64 -13.44
C GLU A 97 -8.23 15.71 -12.24
N ASN A 98 -8.74 15.41 -11.05
CA ASN A 98 -7.95 15.38 -9.81
C ASN A 98 -6.95 14.21 -9.81
N ILE A 99 -7.36 13.03 -10.30
CA ILE A 99 -6.48 11.85 -10.41
C ILE A 99 -5.37 12.08 -11.43
N ALA A 100 -5.70 12.66 -12.60
CA ALA A 100 -4.70 12.94 -13.63
C ALA A 100 -3.64 13.94 -13.17
N SER A 101 -4.05 14.98 -12.41
CA SER A 101 -3.12 15.94 -11.83
C SER A 101 -2.22 15.32 -10.76
N LEU A 102 -2.78 14.50 -9.86
CA LEU A 102 -2.00 13.85 -8.80
C LEU A 102 -0.98 12.84 -9.35
N LEU A 103 -1.35 12.14 -10.44
CA LEU A 103 -0.46 11.18 -11.09
C LEU A 103 0.42 11.79 -12.17
N ALA A 104 0.44 13.11 -12.32
CA ALA A 104 1.24 13.79 -13.33
C ALA A 104 2.75 13.57 -13.06
N GLY A 105 3.42 12.92 -14.01
CA GLY A 105 4.85 12.62 -13.90
C GLY A 105 5.18 11.41 -13.02
N ILE A 106 4.17 10.67 -12.55
CA ILE A 106 4.37 9.36 -11.93
C ILE A 106 4.76 8.35 -13.00
N GLN A 107 5.89 7.70 -12.78
CA GLN A 107 6.44 6.67 -13.64
C GLN A 107 5.78 5.32 -13.33
N PRO A 108 5.49 4.51 -14.37
CA PRO A 108 4.99 3.16 -14.17
C PRO A 108 6.06 2.30 -13.48
N ILE A 109 5.61 1.38 -12.65
CA ILE A 109 6.48 0.40 -11.98
C ILE A 109 6.42 -0.89 -12.78
N GLU A 110 7.59 -1.48 -13.04
CA GLU A 110 7.67 -2.84 -13.57
C GLU A 110 7.49 -3.84 -12.43
N LEU A 111 6.48 -4.69 -12.55
CA LEU A 111 6.14 -5.67 -11.53
C LEU A 111 6.61 -7.05 -11.95
N LYS A 112 7.23 -7.78 -11.01
CA LYS A 112 7.66 -9.16 -11.25
C LYS A 112 6.49 -10.08 -11.54
N GLN A 113 5.35 -9.88 -10.87
CA GLN A 113 4.19 -10.75 -10.97
C GLN A 113 2.89 -9.94 -10.89
N THR A 114 1.86 -10.38 -11.62
CA THR A 114 0.60 -9.63 -11.74
C THR A 114 -0.17 -9.55 -10.43
N HIS A 115 -0.12 -10.60 -9.61
CA HIS A 115 -0.83 -10.68 -8.33
C HIS A 115 -0.28 -9.75 -7.24
N PHE A 116 0.93 -9.19 -7.43
CA PHE A 116 1.50 -8.25 -6.47
C PHE A 116 0.63 -7.01 -6.30
N LEU A 117 -0.04 -6.57 -7.38
CA LEU A 117 -1.01 -5.48 -7.28
C LEU A 117 -2.27 -5.87 -6.53
N ASP A 118 -2.71 -7.13 -6.61
CA ASP A 118 -3.86 -7.62 -5.84
C ASP A 118 -3.54 -7.59 -4.35
N ASN A 119 -2.39 -8.13 -3.98
CA ASN A 119 -1.91 -8.13 -2.61
C ASN A 119 -1.68 -6.70 -2.08
N ALA A 120 -1.03 -5.83 -2.86
CA ALA A 120 -0.85 -4.43 -2.50
C ALA A 120 -2.18 -3.69 -2.29
N PHE A 121 -3.17 -3.97 -3.12
CA PHE A 121 -4.48 -3.34 -3.02
C PHE A 121 -5.24 -3.79 -1.77
N GLU A 122 -5.19 -5.08 -1.47
CA GLU A 122 -5.75 -5.61 -0.21
C GLU A 122 -5.07 -5.00 1.02
N MET A 123 -3.75 -4.83 0.99
CA MET A 123 -3.00 -4.22 2.09
C MET A 123 -3.32 -2.74 2.28
N VAL A 124 -3.44 -1.97 1.19
CA VAL A 124 -3.93 -0.58 1.25
C VAL A 124 -5.33 -0.53 1.85
N TYR A 125 -6.23 -1.41 1.42
CA TYR A 125 -7.58 -1.48 2.00
C TYR A 125 -7.58 -1.79 3.49
N MET A 126 -6.73 -2.71 3.96
CA MET A 126 -6.57 -3.00 5.39
C MET A 126 -6.05 -1.79 6.17
N PHE A 127 -5.05 -1.09 5.63
CA PHE A 127 -4.50 0.12 6.25
C PHE A 127 -5.53 1.25 6.37
N GLU A 128 -6.26 1.55 5.28
CA GLU A 128 -7.34 2.55 5.28
C GLU A 128 -8.41 2.24 6.34
N ARG A 129 -8.76 0.97 6.51
CA ARG A 129 -9.70 0.55 7.55
C ARG A 129 -9.17 0.75 8.96
N GLU A 130 -7.86 0.62 9.17
CA GLU A 130 -7.24 0.86 10.47
C GLU A 130 -7.13 2.36 10.76
N LEU A 131 -6.79 3.18 9.77
CA LEU A 131 -6.83 4.65 9.87
C LEU A 131 -8.21 5.14 10.31
N LEU A 132 -9.27 4.68 9.64
CA LEU A 132 -10.65 5.02 9.99
C LEU A 132 -11.04 4.60 11.42
N GLN A 133 -10.45 3.53 11.96
CA GLN A 133 -10.69 3.10 13.34
C GLN A 133 -9.94 3.95 14.36
N LEU A 134 -8.78 4.51 13.99
CA LEU A 134 -7.99 5.38 14.85
C LEU A 134 -8.57 6.81 14.94
N GLU A 135 -9.31 7.23 13.91
CA GLU A 135 -9.96 8.54 13.83
C GLU A 135 -11.30 8.64 14.58
N ASN A 136 -11.88 7.49 14.97
CA ASN A 136 -13.17 7.40 15.67
C ASN A 136 -13.02 7.02 17.15
#